data_AF-A0A1B8S2X6-F1
#
_entry.id   AF-A0A1B8S2X6-F1
#
_cell.length_a   1.000
_cell.length_b   1.000
_cell.length_c   1.000
_cell.angle_alpha   90.00
_cell.angle_beta   90.00
_cell.angle_gamma   90.00
#
_symmetry.space_group_name_H-M   'P 1'
#
loop_
_entity.id
_entity.type
_entity.pdbx_description
1 polymer ?
#
loop_
_entity_poly.entity_id
_entity_poly.type
_entity_poly.pdbx_seq_one_letter_code
_entity_poly.pdbx_strand_id
1 'polypeptide(L)'
;MSAIIYQSTKFYHAREQYYAVAGEHTLLRLTIGSIGGHQRGAIKTATASDFGAPPIYRDREALINALQVRTQKIAGGEVDLCIDSDGKGRRFAEICLSGTRDQLFDALTLLADEMARYLGQPAEVDHTAGCSDLRDLYDDLCIAEGAPIYLSDGVYLGSDGRLL
;
A
#
# COMPACT_ATOMS: atom_id res chain seq x y z
N MET A 1 5.59 -16.00 -6.78
CA MET A 1 6.01 -16.17 -5.37
C MET A 1 4.78 -15.93 -4.51
N SER A 2 4.62 -16.72 -3.44
CA SER A 2 3.51 -16.55 -2.49
C SER A 2 3.84 -15.45 -1.48
N ALA A 3 2.84 -14.71 -1.04
CA ALA A 3 2.94 -13.65 -0.06
C ALA A 3 3.38 -14.23 1.29
N ILE A 4 4.24 -13.50 1.99
CA ILE A 4 4.69 -13.85 3.32
C ILE A 4 4.02 -12.91 4.32
N ILE A 5 3.37 -13.49 5.33
CA ILE A 5 2.67 -12.73 6.37
C ILE A 5 3.53 -12.68 7.64
N TYR A 6 3.68 -11.48 8.17
CA TYR A 6 4.44 -11.22 9.38
C TYR A 6 3.53 -10.56 10.42
N GLN A 7 3.80 -10.83 11.70
CA GLN A 7 3.16 -10.10 12.79
C GLN A 7 3.77 -8.70 12.90
N SER A 8 2.91 -7.69 13.02
CA SER A 8 3.37 -6.32 13.22
C SER A 8 3.88 -6.11 14.64
N THR A 9 5.04 -5.48 14.76
CA THR A 9 5.64 -5.10 16.05
C THR A 9 5.46 -3.62 16.37
N LYS A 10 4.93 -2.85 15.40
CA LYS A 10 4.79 -1.39 15.47
C LYS A 10 3.78 -0.91 16.51
N PHE A 11 2.77 -1.73 16.83
CA PHE A 11 1.69 -1.37 17.73
C PHE A 11 1.70 -2.29 18.94
N TYR A 12 2.50 -1.94 19.95
CA TYR A 12 2.67 -2.73 21.19
C TYR A 12 1.34 -3.04 21.92
N HIS A 13 0.30 -2.23 21.68
CA HIS A 13 -1.03 -2.38 22.27
C HIS A 13 -2.10 -2.97 21.34
N ALA A 14 -1.83 -3.12 20.04
CA ALA A 14 -2.77 -3.73 19.09
C ALA A 14 -2.34 -5.17 18.79
N ARG A 15 -2.83 -6.10 19.63
CA ARG A 15 -2.30 -7.47 19.76
C ARG A 15 -2.43 -8.36 18.52
N GLU A 16 -3.30 -8.03 17.56
CA GLU A 16 -3.51 -8.84 16.37
C GLU A 16 -3.43 -8.02 15.08
N GLN A 17 -2.26 -7.44 14.83
CA GLN A 17 -1.94 -6.81 13.56
C GLN A 17 -0.86 -7.59 12.80
N TYR A 18 -1.04 -7.68 11.50
CA TYR A 18 -0.16 -8.40 10.58
C TYR A 18 0.07 -7.55 9.32
N TYR A 19 1.13 -7.85 8.58
CA TYR A 19 1.39 -7.27 7.26
C TYR A 19 1.82 -8.35 6.27
N ALA A 20 1.41 -8.18 5.02
CA ALA A 20 1.74 -9.09 3.94
C ALA A 20 2.79 -8.46 3.02
N VAL A 21 3.85 -9.22 2.78
CA VAL A 21 4.92 -8.88 1.84
C VAL A 21 4.77 -9.73 0.59
N ALA A 22 4.72 -9.08 -0.57
CA ALA A 22 4.73 -9.75 -1.87
C ALA A 22 5.39 -8.85 -2.91
N GLY A 23 6.13 -9.46 -3.85
CA GLY A 23 6.87 -8.73 -4.87
C GLY A 23 7.86 -7.71 -4.29
N GLU A 24 8.57 -8.07 -3.21
CA GLU A 24 9.55 -7.22 -2.50
C GLU A 24 8.97 -6.00 -1.76
N HIS A 25 7.65 -5.88 -1.69
CA HIS A 25 6.97 -4.75 -1.05
C HIS A 25 6.01 -5.21 0.04
N THR A 26 5.83 -4.37 1.06
CA THR A 26 4.72 -4.48 2.00
C THR A 26 3.47 -3.90 1.34
N LEU A 27 2.50 -4.75 0.98
CA LEU A 27 1.32 -4.35 0.21
C LEU A 27 0.10 -4.10 1.11
N LEU A 28 -0.14 -5.01 2.05
CA LEU A 28 -1.36 -5.06 2.85
C LEU A 28 -1.07 -5.18 4.34
N ARG A 29 -2.01 -4.72 5.15
CA ARG A 29 -2.05 -4.91 6.60
C ARG A 29 -3.37 -5.55 6.98
N LEU A 30 -3.32 -6.47 7.94
CA LEU A 30 -4.51 -7.10 8.53
C LEU A 30 -4.60 -6.69 10.00
N THR A 31 -5.76 -6.23 10.43
CA THR A 31 -6.11 -6.06 11.85
C THR A 31 -7.23 -7.03 12.18
N ILE A 32 -7.05 -7.85 13.21
CA ILE A 32 -8.07 -8.77 13.70
C ILE A 32 -8.62 -8.23 15.02
N GLY A 33 -9.94 -8.32 15.20
CA GLY A 33 -10.62 -7.92 16.42
C GLY A 33 -11.93 -8.69 16.62
N SER A 34 -12.55 -8.48 17.77
CA SER A 34 -13.89 -9.02 18.06
C SER A 34 -14.87 -7.86 18.25
N ILE A 35 -15.95 -7.85 17.46
CA ILE A 35 -17.06 -6.90 17.60
C ILE A 35 -18.32 -7.71 17.86
N GLY A 36 -18.98 -7.48 19.00
CA GLY A 36 -20.19 -8.21 19.38
C GLY A 36 -19.99 -9.72 19.57
N GLY A 37 -18.77 -10.16 19.93
CA GLY A 37 -18.44 -11.58 20.11
C GLY A 37 -18.08 -12.32 18.82
N HIS A 38 -18.17 -11.67 17.67
CA HIS A 38 -17.78 -12.24 16.39
C HIS A 38 -16.39 -11.77 15.97
N GLN A 39 -15.54 -12.70 15.53
CA GLN A 39 -14.23 -12.38 14.98
C GLN A 39 -14.40 -11.68 13.63
N ARG A 40 -13.74 -10.53 13.50
CA ARG A 40 -13.71 -9.70 12.29
C ARG A 40 -12.28 -9.31 11.98
N GLY A 41 -11.99 -9.15 10.69
CA GLY A 41 -10.72 -8.64 10.19
C GLY A 41 -10.93 -7.42 9.31
N ALA A 42 -9.97 -6.50 9.34
CA ALA A 42 -9.87 -5.41 8.37
C ALA A 42 -8.56 -5.57 7.59
N ILE A 43 -8.65 -5.70 6.27
CA ILE A 43 -7.48 -5.68 5.38
C ILE A 43 -7.38 -4.29 4.78
N LYS A 44 -6.21 -3.66 4.92
CA LYS A 44 -5.94 -2.30 4.43
C LYS A 44 -4.71 -2.27 3.54
N THR A 45 -4.66 -1.36 2.58
CA THR A 45 -3.41 -1.05 1.87
C THR A 45 -2.38 -0.45 2.81
N ALA A 46 -1.12 -0.87 2.69
CA ALA A 46 -0.07 -0.43 3.58
C ALA A 46 0.32 1.04 3.31
N THR A 47 0.13 1.91 4.31
CA THR A 47 0.62 3.31 4.26
C THR A 47 2.00 3.48 4.88
N ALA A 48 2.48 2.49 5.62
CA ALA A 48 3.82 2.47 6.19
C ALA A 48 4.31 1.04 6.42
N SER A 49 5.63 0.86 6.31
CA SER A 49 6.31 -0.37 6.69
C SER A 49 6.51 -0.45 8.21
N ASP A 50 6.76 -1.66 8.68
CA ASP A 50 7.28 -1.95 10.00
C ASP A 50 8.82 -1.82 10.00
N PHE A 51 9.42 -1.73 11.19
CA PHE A 51 10.88 -1.58 11.30
C PHE A 51 11.61 -2.81 10.75
N GLY A 52 12.51 -2.60 9.79
CA GLY A 52 13.22 -3.69 9.11
C GLY A 52 12.37 -4.49 8.10
N ALA A 53 11.10 -4.12 7.89
CA ALA A 53 10.27 -4.71 6.86
C ALA A 53 10.57 -4.11 5.48
N PRO A 54 10.30 -4.84 4.39
CA PRO A 54 10.39 -4.31 3.03
C PRO A 54 9.55 -3.02 2.85
N PRO A 55 9.97 -2.13 1.94
CA PRO A 55 9.29 -0.85 1.74
C PRO A 55 7.83 -1.06 1.31
N ILE A 56 7.00 -0.04 1.51
CA ILE A 56 5.66 -0.03 0.92
C ILE A 56 5.76 0.15 -0.59
N TYR A 57 4.76 -0.33 -1.32
CA TYR A 57 4.65 -0.02 -2.75
C TYR A 57 4.52 1.49 -2.95
N ARG A 58 5.33 2.05 -3.86
CA ARG A 58 5.52 3.52 -3.99
C ARG A 58 4.25 4.23 -4.43
N ASP A 59 3.60 3.73 -5.49
CA ASP A 59 2.37 4.30 -6.01
C ASP A 59 1.17 3.84 -5.19
N ARG A 60 0.67 4.74 -4.33
CA ARG A 60 -0.45 4.46 -3.43
C ARG A 60 -1.77 4.31 -4.16
N GLU A 61 -1.97 5.06 -5.25
CA GLU A 61 -3.22 4.97 -6.03
C GLU A 61 -3.26 3.65 -6.80
N ALA A 62 -2.13 3.22 -7.37
CA ALA A 62 -2.02 1.89 -7.96
C ALA A 62 -2.25 0.79 -6.91
N LEU A 63 -1.75 0.95 -5.69
CA LEU A 63 -1.98 -0.02 -4.60
C LEU A 63 -3.46 -0.08 -4.17
N ILE A 64 -4.13 1.06 -4.05
CA ILE A 64 -5.57 1.17 -3.77
C ILE A 64 -6.39 0.52 -4.89
N ASN A 65 -6.09 0.88 -6.14
CA ASN A 65 -6.76 0.33 -7.31
C ASN A 65 -6.55 -1.18 -7.42
N ALA A 66 -5.33 -1.66 -7.15
CA ALA A 66 -5.03 -3.09 -7.13
C ALA A 66 -5.88 -3.84 -6.10
N LEU A 67 -6.06 -3.29 -4.89
CA LEU A 67 -6.95 -3.89 -3.90
C LEU A 67 -8.39 -3.92 -4.40
N GLN A 68 -8.90 -2.80 -4.91
CA GLN A 68 -10.26 -2.71 -5.43
C GLN A 68 -10.55 -3.73 -6.54
N VAL A 69 -9.72 -3.73 -7.59
CA VAL A 69 -9.87 -4.61 -8.75
C VAL A 69 -9.75 -6.08 -8.35
N ARG A 70 -8.79 -6.42 -7.49
CA ARG A 70 -8.58 -7.82 -7.08
C ARG A 70 -9.62 -8.32 -6.12
N THR A 71 -10.07 -7.49 -5.19
CA THR A 71 -11.17 -7.85 -4.29
C THR A 71 -12.48 -8.08 -5.06
N GLN A 72 -12.82 -7.21 -6.01
CA GLN A 72 -14.00 -7.42 -6.88
C GLN A 72 -13.89 -8.72 -7.70
N LYS A 73 -12.71 -8.98 -8.28
CA LYS A 73 -12.45 -10.21 -9.05
C LYS A 73 -12.64 -11.47 -8.19
N ILE A 74 -12.18 -11.47 -6.94
CA ILE A 74 -12.30 -12.62 -6.03
C ILE A 74 -13.73 -12.81 -5.53
N ALA A 75 -14.42 -11.71 -5.18
CA ALA A 75 -15.78 -11.76 -4.67
C ALA A 75 -16.83 -12.03 -5.76
N GLY A 76 -16.49 -11.82 -7.04
CA GLY A 76 -17.41 -11.97 -8.17
C GLY A 76 -18.47 -10.87 -8.25
N GLY A 77 -18.24 -9.72 -7.62
CA GLY A 77 -19.20 -8.62 -7.52
C GLY A 77 -18.64 -7.38 -6.82
N GLU A 78 -19.51 -6.39 -6.63
CA GLU A 78 -19.16 -5.17 -5.88
C GLU A 78 -18.89 -5.49 -4.41
N VAL A 79 -17.80 -4.94 -3.87
CA VAL A 79 -17.38 -5.17 -2.49
C VAL A 79 -17.39 -3.85 -1.76
N ASP A 80 -17.87 -3.88 -0.52
CA ASP A 80 -17.84 -2.74 0.40
C ASP A 80 -16.39 -2.42 0.77
N LEU A 81 -15.80 -1.51 0.00
CA LEU A 81 -14.44 -1.00 0.16
C LEU A 81 -14.52 0.47 0.55
N CYS A 82 -13.89 0.80 1.68
CA CYS A 82 -13.78 2.16 2.17
C CYS A 82 -12.43 2.76 1.75
N ILE A 83 -12.42 4.00 1.27
CA ILE A 83 -11.19 4.77 1.06
C ILE A 83 -11.15 5.90 2.09
N ASP A 84 -10.10 5.92 2.89
CA ASP A 84 -9.90 6.90 3.96
C ASP A 84 -8.43 7.35 4.01
N SER A 85 -8.09 8.26 4.91
CA SER A 85 -6.73 8.77 5.14
C SER A 85 -6.26 8.47 6.56
N ASP A 86 -4.99 8.09 6.71
CA ASP A 86 -4.43 7.90 8.04
C ASP A 86 -4.14 9.23 8.75
N GLY A 87 -3.69 9.18 10.01
CA GLY A 87 -3.38 10.39 10.80
C GLY A 87 -2.27 11.27 10.24
N LYS A 88 -1.63 10.89 9.13
CA LYS A 88 -0.65 11.69 8.38
C LYS A 88 -1.18 12.14 7.01
N GLY A 89 -2.48 11.97 6.74
CA GLY A 89 -3.12 12.35 5.47
C GLY A 89 -2.85 11.38 4.31
N ARG A 90 -2.32 10.17 4.57
CA ARG A 90 -2.01 9.21 3.50
C ARG A 90 -3.23 8.34 3.23
N ARG A 91 -3.69 8.32 1.99
CA ARG A 91 -4.84 7.53 1.56
C ARG A 91 -4.59 6.03 1.66
N PHE A 92 -5.61 5.29 2.04
CA PHE A 92 -5.63 3.83 2.02
C PHE A 92 -7.02 3.31 1.68
N ALA A 93 -7.07 2.11 1.11
CA ALA A 93 -8.30 1.34 0.95
C ALA A 93 -8.40 0.29 2.05
N GLU A 94 -9.61 0.02 2.51
CA GLU A 94 -9.95 -0.94 3.55
C GLU A 94 -11.14 -1.80 3.16
N ILE A 95 -11.07 -3.09 3.47
CA ILE A 95 -12.19 -4.02 3.41
C ILE A 95 -12.39 -4.70 4.75
N CYS A 96 -13.64 -4.81 5.18
CA CYS A 96 -14.03 -5.53 6.39
C CYS A 96 -14.46 -6.96 6.02
N LEU A 97 -13.86 -7.94 6.69
CA LEU A 97 -14.14 -9.36 6.50
C LEU A 97 -14.61 -10.00 7.81
N SER A 98 -15.56 -10.93 7.69
CA SER A 98 -15.93 -11.82 8.80
C SER A 98 -15.36 -13.21 8.54
N GLY A 99 -14.88 -13.88 9.58
CA GLY A 99 -14.29 -15.20 9.44
C GLY A 99 -13.44 -15.58 10.64
N THR A 100 -13.03 -16.83 10.67
CA THR A 100 -12.01 -17.29 11.61
C THR A 100 -10.67 -16.63 11.31
N ARG A 101 -9.77 -16.65 12.28
CA ARG A 101 -8.38 -16.22 12.10
C ARG A 101 -7.77 -16.79 10.82
N ASP A 102 -7.81 -18.11 10.64
CA ASP A 102 -7.19 -18.78 9.50
C ASP A 102 -7.78 -18.31 8.16
N GLN A 103 -9.11 -18.13 8.09
CA GLN A 103 -9.77 -17.59 6.90
C GLN A 103 -9.32 -16.16 6.57
N LEU A 104 -9.02 -15.33 7.59
CA LEU A 104 -8.49 -13.98 7.38
C LEU A 104 -7.04 -14.00 6.87
N PHE A 105 -6.22 -14.95 7.34
CA PHE A 105 -4.85 -15.16 6.82
C PHE A 105 -4.87 -15.69 5.37
N ASP A 106 -5.76 -16.62 5.06
CA ASP A 106 -5.94 -17.13 3.70
C ASP A 106 -6.38 -16.01 2.75
N ALA A 107 -7.35 -15.19 3.16
CA ALA A 107 -7.80 -14.03 2.40
C ALA A 107 -6.68 -13.01 2.19
N LEU A 108 -5.89 -12.72 3.23
CA LEU A 108 -4.75 -11.80 3.15
C LEU A 108 -3.68 -12.31 2.17
N THR A 109 -3.35 -13.60 2.23
CA THR A 109 -2.36 -14.24 1.35
C THR A 109 -2.82 -14.17 -0.11
N LEU A 110 -4.06 -14.59 -0.38
CA LEU A 110 -4.64 -14.61 -1.71
C LEU A 110 -4.67 -13.20 -2.33
N LEU A 111 -5.11 -12.20 -1.56
CA LEU A 111 -5.16 -10.81 -2.02
C LEU A 111 -3.77 -10.25 -2.30
N ALA A 112 -2.81 -10.46 -1.40
CA ALA A 112 -1.45 -9.99 -1.58
C ALA A 112 -0.80 -10.61 -2.85
N ASP A 113 -1.04 -11.89 -3.11
CA ASP A 113 -0.55 -12.58 -4.31
C ASP A 113 -1.18 -12.04 -5.60
N GLU A 114 -2.51 -11.87 -5.62
CA GLU A 114 -3.22 -11.32 -6.78
C GLU A 114 -2.82 -9.86 -7.05
N MET A 115 -2.59 -9.07 -5.99
CA MET A 115 -2.12 -7.69 -6.08
C MET A 115 -0.69 -7.62 -6.60
N ALA A 116 0.24 -8.41 -6.06
CA ALA A 116 1.61 -8.44 -6.55
C ALA A 116 1.67 -8.82 -8.04
N ARG A 117 0.83 -9.77 -8.47
CA ARG A 117 0.70 -10.14 -9.88
C ARG A 117 0.09 -9.03 -10.74
N TYR A 118 -0.85 -8.25 -10.21
CA TYR A 118 -1.39 -7.07 -10.91
C TYR A 118 -0.36 -5.95 -11.05
N LEU A 119 0.31 -5.61 -9.96
CA LEU A 119 1.27 -4.51 -9.89
C LEU A 119 2.57 -4.83 -10.64
N GLY A 120 2.90 -6.11 -10.80
CA GLY A 120 4.04 -6.58 -11.60
C GLY A 120 3.73 -6.77 -13.08
N GLN A 121 2.47 -6.61 -13.51
CA GLN A 121 2.17 -6.52 -14.94
C GLN A 121 2.70 -5.17 -15.44
N PRO A 122 3.41 -5.13 -16.59
CA PRO A 122 3.77 -3.85 -17.19
C PRO A 122 2.46 -3.08 -17.38
N ALA A 123 2.36 -1.90 -16.75
CA ALA A 123 1.29 -0.97 -17.08
C ALA A 123 1.32 -0.78 -18.60
N GLU A 124 0.16 -0.79 -19.26
CA GLU A 124 0.11 -0.31 -20.65
C GLU A 124 0.62 1.13 -20.62
N VAL A 125 1.87 1.31 -21.03
CA VAL A 125 2.55 2.59 -20.99
C VAL A 125 1.91 3.45 -22.07
N ASP A 126 0.99 4.31 -21.66
CA ASP A 126 0.68 5.49 -22.46
C ASP A 126 1.91 6.40 -22.41
N HIS A 127 2.66 6.44 -23.51
CA HIS A 127 3.97 7.11 -23.65
C HIS A 127 3.89 8.65 -23.57
N THR A 128 2.89 9.21 -22.88
CA THR A 128 2.67 10.65 -22.74
C THR A 128 3.08 11.20 -21.37
N ALA A 129 3.28 10.36 -20.34
CA ALA A 129 3.57 10.78 -18.96
C ALA A 129 5.08 10.87 -18.62
N GLY A 130 5.84 11.67 -19.34
CA GLY A 130 7.29 11.89 -19.10
C GLY A 130 7.62 12.94 -18.02
N CYS A 131 6.68 13.32 -17.15
CA CYS A 131 6.85 14.49 -16.26
C CYS A 131 6.48 14.24 -14.77
N SER A 132 5.94 13.08 -14.41
CA SER A 132 5.54 12.77 -13.03
C SER A 132 6.69 12.26 -12.16
N ASP A 133 7.59 11.43 -12.73
CA ASP A 133 8.61 10.70 -11.95
C ASP A 133 9.56 11.61 -11.16
N LEU A 134 9.91 12.77 -11.74
CA LEU A 134 10.79 13.74 -11.10
C LEU A 134 10.05 14.64 -10.10
N ARG A 135 8.74 14.80 -10.25
CA ARG A 135 7.94 15.53 -9.27
C ARG A 135 7.83 14.76 -7.96
N ASP A 136 7.59 13.45 -8.06
CA ASP A 136 7.55 12.57 -6.90
C ASP A 136 8.92 12.51 -6.19
N LEU A 137 10.01 12.50 -6.97
CA LEU A 137 11.37 12.59 -6.42
C LEU A 137 11.60 13.92 -5.68
N TYR A 138 11.05 15.03 -6.20
CA TYR A 138 11.13 16.31 -5.53
C TYR A 138 10.39 16.27 -4.19
N ASP A 139 9.14 15.80 -4.17
CA ASP A 139 8.33 15.78 -2.95
C ASP A 139 8.93 14.85 -1.86
N ASP A 140 9.64 13.78 -2.26
CA ASP A 140 10.35 12.88 -1.35
C ASP A 140 11.62 13.50 -0.73
N LEU A 141 12.34 14.35 -1.47
CA LEU A 141 13.62 14.94 -1.07
C LEU A 141 13.48 16.38 -0.51
N CYS A 142 12.32 17.01 -0.70
CA CYS A 142 12.08 18.40 -0.35
C CYS A 142 12.07 18.56 1.17
N ILE A 143 13.04 19.31 1.71
CA ILE A 143 13.13 19.63 3.14
C ILE A 143 12.34 20.92 3.46
N ALA A 144 12.09 21.79 2.47
CA ALA A 144 11.36 23.05 2.62
C ALA A 144 10.58 23.42 1.35
N GLU A 145 9.29 23.70 1.50
CA GLU A 145 8.33 23.94 0.40
C GLU A 145 8.79 25.06 -0.54
N GLY A 146 8.89 24.75 -1.85
CA GLY A 146 9.27 25.70 -2.89
C GLY A 146 10.77 25.92 -3.10
N ALA A 147 11.65 25.27 -2.32
CA ALA A 147 13.10 25.36 -2.50
C ALA A 147 13.61 24.32 -3.52
N PRO A 148 14.50 24.67 -4.47
CA PRO A 148 15.09 23.69 -5.38
C PRO A 148 15.95 22.67 -4.63
N ILE A 149 15.99 21.44 -5.13
CA ILE A 149 16.72 20.32 -4.52
C ILE A 149 18.01 20.07 -5.29
N TYR A 150 19.12 20.00 -4.57
CA TYR A 150 20.41 19.67 -5.14
C TYR A 150 20.58 18.15 -5.20
N LEU A 151 20.85 17.63 -6.41
CA LEU A 151 21.27 16.25 -6.64
C LEU A 151 22.80 16.22 -6.70
N SER A 152 23.41 15.14 -6.20
CA SER A 152 24.87 15.00 -5.97
C SER A 152 25.77 15.38 -7.15
N ASP A 153 25.22 15.39 -8.37
CA ASP A 153 25.94 15.50 -9.62
C ASP A 153 25.91 16.92 -10.22
N GLY A 154 25.56 17.94 -9.42
CA GLY A 154 25.49 19.34 -9.88
C GLY A 154 24.18 19.71 -10.56
N VAL A 155 23.19 18.82 -10.50
CA VAL A 155 21.87 19.00 -11.09
C VAL A 155 20.91 19.53 -10.04
N TYR A 156 20.11 20.52 -10.40
CA TYR A 156 19.07 21.08 -9.54
C TYR A 156 17.70 20.64 -10.03
N LEU A 157 16.86 20.25 -9.08
CA LEU A 157 15.47 19.89 -9.33
C LEU A 157 14.57 20.99 -8.76
N GLY A 158 13.82 21.64 -9.65
CA GLY A 158 12.87 22.69 -9.33
C GLY A 158 11.65 22.17 -8.60
N SER A 159 10.92 23.08 -7.97
CA SER A 159 9.72 22.75 -7.19
C SER A 159 8.53 22.33 -8.04
N ASP A 160 8.67 22.24 -9.35
CA ASP A 160 7.71 21.69 -10.30
C ASP A 160 8.12 20.27 -10.78
N GLY A 161 9.23 19.73 -10.26
CA GLY A 161 9.80 18.46 -10.71
C GLY A 161 10.62 18.57 -11.98
N ARG A 162 10.93 19.78 -12.48
CA ARG A 162 11.78 19.96 -13.66
C ARG A 162 13.23 20.25 -13.29
N LEU A 163 14.14 19.83 -14.17
CA LEU A 163 15.55 20.19 -14.02
C LEU A 163 15.74 21.68 -14.28
N LEU A 164 16.52 22.34 -13.42
CA LEU A 164 16.94 23.74 -13.55
C LEU A 164 18.29 23.87 -14.26
#